data_AF-A0AAV1E1R2-F1
#
_entry.id   AF-A0AAV1E1R2-F1
#
_cell.length_a   1.000
_cell.length_b   1.000
_cell.length_c   1.000
_cell.angle_alpha   90.00
_cell.angle_beta   90.00
_cell.angle_gamma   90.00
#
_symmetry.space_group_name_H-M   'P 1'
#
loop_
_entity.id
_entity.type
_entity.pdbx_description
1 polymer ?
#
loop_
_entity_poly.entity_id
_entity_poly.type
_entity_poly.pdbx_seq_one_letter_code
_entity_poly.pdbx_strand_id
1 'polypeptide(L)'
;MASLATFAAVQPTAVKGLAGSSITGTKLHIKPSSVGLKSSKTRAGPVVAKYGDKSVYFDLDDIANTTGQWDLYGSDAPSPYNGLQSKFFETFAAPFTKRGLLLKFLILGGGSLLAYVSASASPDYLPIKKGPQLPPKLGPRGKI
;
A
#
# COMPACT_ATOMS: atom_id res chain seq x y z
N MET A 1 7.81 35.54 -34.84
CA MET A 1 7.49 34.38 -33.98
C MET A 1 7.69 34.82 -32.54
N ALA A 2 6.63 35.34 -31.90
CA ALA A 2 6.69 35.84 -30.52
C ALA A 2 6.43 34.67 -29.56
N SER A 3 7.36 34.43 -28.64
CA SER A 3 7.24 33.40 -27.61
C SER A 3 6.67 34.02 -26.32
N LEU A 4 5.50 33.53 -25.91
CA LEU A 4 4.83 33.85 -24.64
C LEU A 4 5.48 33.01 -23.53
N ALA A 5 6.19 33.66 -22.61
CA ALA A 5 6.67 33.03 -21.38
C ALA A 5 5.60 33.17 -20.29
N THR A 6 4.90 32.08 -19.99
CA THR A 6 3.98 31.97 -18.87
C THR A 6 4.77 31.79 -17.57
N PHE A 7 4.77 32.80 -16.71
CA PHE A 7 5.28 32.68 -15.34
C PHE A 7 4.18 32.14 -14.44
N ALA A 8 4.32 30.90 -13.96
CA ALA A 8 3.46 30.34 -12.93
C ALA A 8 3.88 30.92 -11.57
N ALA A 9 3.06 31.82 -11.01
CA ALA A 9 3.20 32.30 -9.65
C ALA A 9 2.73 31.21 -8.68
N VAL A 10 3.67 30.51 -8.03
CA VAL A 10 3.36 29.65 -6.89
C VAL A 10 2.94 30.55 -5.73
N GLN A 11 1.64 30.59 -5.42
CA GLN A 11 1.16 31.25 -4.21
C GLN A 11 1.52 30.39 -2.99
N PRO A 12 2.10 30.96 -1.93
CA PRO A 12 2.23 30.24 -0.67
C PRO A 12 0.83 29.98 -0.12
N THR A 13 0.53 28.71 0.15
CA THR A 13 -0.66 28.27 0.85
C THR A 13 -0.65 28.89 2.25
N ALA A 14 -1.42 29.97 2.42
CA ALA A 14 -1.69 30.53 3.72
C ALA A 14 -2.43 29.47 4.55
N VAL A 15 -1.71 28.78 5.43
CA VAL A 15 -2.31 27.92 6.45
C VAL A 15 -3.05 28.85 7.41
N LYS A 16 -4.33 29.06 7.12
CA LYS A 16 -5.21 29.98 7.83
C LYS A 16 -5.70 29.29 9.10
N GLY A 17 -4.83 29.16 10.09
CA GLY A 17 -5.22 28.55 11.35
C GLY A 17 -4.07 28.22 12.29
N LEU A 18 -3.37 29.23 12.79
CA LEU A 18 -2.80 29.21 14.15
C LEU A 18 -2.32 30.61 14.59
N ALA A 19 -3.20 31.60 14.50
CA ALA A 19 -2.95 32.92 15.07
C ALA A 19 -4.22 33.41 15.75
N GLY A 20 -4.35 33.15 17.06
CA GLY A 20 -5.44 33.69 17.86
C GLY A 20 -5.88 32.83 19.03
N SER A 21 -4.96 32.37 19.88
CA SER A 21 -5.34 31.85 21.19
C SER A 21 -5.62 33.04 22.12
N SER A 22 -6.89 33.30 22.46
CA SER A 22 -7.26 34.25 23.53
C SER A 22 -7.89 33.50 24.69
N ILE A 23 -7.26 33.51 25.85
CA ILE A 23 -8.00 33.37 27.11
C ILE A 23 -8.68 34.73 27.35
N THR A 24 -10.01 34.75 27.50
CA THR A 24 -10.80 35.95 27.83
C THR A 24 -10.85 37.11 26.81
N GLY A 25 -10.99 36.81 25.52
CA GLY A 25 -11.69 37.68 24.56
C GLY A 25 -11.10 39.06 24.22
N THR A 26 -9.93 39.41 24.74
CA THR A 26 -9.28 40.71 24.47
C THR A 26 -8.12 40.51 23.49
N LYS A 27 -8.22 41.06 22.28
CA LYS A 27 -7.15 40.97 21.28
C LYS A 27 -5.99 41.89 21.69
N LEU A 28 -4.84 41.31 22.03
CA LEU A 28 -3.62 42.08 22.27
C LEU A 28 -3.04 42.57 20.94
N HIS A 29 -2.85 43.88 20.82
CA HIS A 29 -2.25 44.50 19.64
C HIS A 29 -0.73 44.29 19.68
N ILE A 30 -0.26 43.19 19.09
CA ILE A 30 1.18 42.93 18.95
C ILE A 30 1.67 43.76 17.76
N LYS A 31 2.42 44.83 18.04
CA LYS A 31 3.16 45.58 17.01
C LYS A 31 4.25 44.65 16.46
N PRO A 32 4.20 44.22 15.18
CA PRO A 32 5.26 43.38 14.64
C PRO A 32 6.53 44.23 14.58
N SER A 33 7.54 43.87 15.37
CA SER A 33 8.88 44.43 15.21
C SER A 33 9.45 43.90 13.90
N SER A 34 9.48 44.73 12.86
CA SER A 34 10.20 44.42 11.63
C SER A 34 11.70 44.50 11.91
N VAL A 35 12.28 43.45 12.48
CA VAL A 35 13.73 43.27 12.48
C VAL A 35 14.09 42.86 11.06
N GLY A 36 14.56 43.83 10.28
CA GLY A 36 15.08 43.57 8.95
C GLY A 36 16.32 42.69 9.04
N LEU A 37 16.17 41.40 8.75
CA LEU A 37 17.29 40.54 8.44
C LEU A 37 18.01 41.16 7.23
N LYS A 38 19.23 41.65 7.43
CA LYS A 38 20.08 42.09 6.33
C LYS A 38 20.25 40.89 5.40
N SER A 39 19.67 40.98 4.21
CA SER A 39 19.92 40.05 3.12
C SER A 39 21.42 40.14 2.80
N SER A 40 22.20 39.23 3.38
CA SER A 40 23.54 38.96 2.87
C SER A 40 23.33 38.51 1.43
N LYS A 41 23.87 39.27 0.48
CA LYS A 41 23.92 38.86 -0.92
C LYS A 41 24.92 37.72 -1.04
N THR A 42 24.59 36.56 -0.50
CA THR A 42 25.17 35.32 -0.98
C THR A 42 24.69 35.19 -2.42
N ARG A 43 25.65 35.09 -3.36
CA ARG A 43 25.34 34.64 -4.72
C ARG A 43 24.81 33.21 -4.59
N ALA A 44 23.50 33.08 -4.39
CA ALA A 44 22.81 31.81 -4.48
C ALA A 44 22.72 31.48 -5.98
N GLY A 45 23.80 30.90 -6.52
CA GLY A 45 23.63 30.03 -7.67
C GLY A 45 22.76 28.85 -7.24
N PRO A 46 21.93 28.28 -8.12
CA PRO A 46 21.20 27.07 -7.77
C PRO A 46 22.24 26.00 -7.43
N VAL A 47 22.36 25.65 -6.14
CA VAL A 47 23.15 24.50 -5.71
C VAL A 47 22.31 23.27 -6.04
N VAL A 48 22.48 22.79 -7.27
CA VAL A 48 21.87 21.54 -7.73
C VAL A 48 22.81 20.43 -7.30
N ALA A 49 22.41 19.70 -6.27
CA ALA A 49 23.14 18.54 -5.78
C ALA A 49 22.40 17.31 -6.31
N LYS A 50 23.06 16.51 -7.15
CA LYS A 50 22.47 15.29 -7.70
C LYS A 50 22.85 14.09 -6.85
N TYR A 51 21.90 13.17 -6.68
CA TYR A 51 22.19 11.90 -6.02
C TYR A 51 23.32 11.16 -6.76
N GLY A 52 24.42 10.85 -6.06
CA GLY A 52 25.58 10.16 -6.64
C GLY A 52 26.79 11.05 -6.93
N ASP A 53 26.71 12.37 -6.75
CA ASP A 53 27.89 13.25 -6.72
C ASP A 53 28.75 12.99 -5.46
N LYS A 54 29.99 13.49 -5.45
CA LYS A 54 30.99 13.23 -4.37
C LYS A 54 30.42 13.57 -2.98
N SER A 55 30.05 12.54 -2.22
CA SER A 55 29.43 12.63 -0.89
C SER A 55 28.08 13.36 -0.85
N VAL A 56 27.35 13.40 -1.98
CA VAL A 56 25.97 13.90 -2.06
C VAL A 56 25.04 12.71 -2.20
N TYR A 57 24.40 12.34 -1.08
CA TYR A 57 23.44 11.23 -0.98
C TYR A 57 22.00 11.71 -0.84
N PHE A 58 21.77 13.01 -1.02
CA PHE A 58 20.48 13.64 -0.80
C PHE A 58 20.14 14.54 -1.99
N ASP A 59 19.04 14.22 -2.64
CA ASP A 59 18.51 14.91 -3.82
C ASP A 59 17.01 15.14 -3.62
N LEU A 60 16.58 16.39 -3.82
CA LEU A 60 15.16 16.78 -3.70
C LEU A 60 14.38 16.46 -4.97
N ASP A 61 15.05 16.39 -6.12
CA ASP A 61 14.43 16.05 -7.40
C ASP A 61 14.31 14.52 -7.56
N ASP A 62 15.23 13.76 -6.95
CA ASP A 62 15.26 12.30 -6.96
C ASP A 62 15.12 11.68 -5.55
N ILE A 63 13.89 11.76 -5.05
CA ILE A 63 13.51 11.20 -3.75
C ILE A 63 13.63 9.67 -3.75
N ALA A 64 13.39 9.00 -4.88
CA ALA A 64 13.43 7.54 -4.97
C ALA A 64 14.84 7.02 -4.64
N ASN A 65 15.88 7.62 -5.21
CA ASN A 65 17.26 7.24 -4.88
C ASN A 65 17.69 7.70 -3.48
N THR A 66 17.26 8.88 -3.05
CA THR A 66 17.55 9.41 -1.69
C THR A 66 16.93 8.55 -0.58
N THR A 67 15.74 7.98 -0.81
CA THR A 67 15.03 7.15 0.17
C THR A 67 15.37 5.66 0.04
N GLY A 68 16.22 5.27 -0.90
CA GLY A 68 16.64 3.88 -1.11
C GLY A 68 15.55 3.00 -1.73
N GLN A 69 14.71 3.57 -2.60
CA GLN A 69 13.69 2.84 -3.36
C GLN A 69 14.32 2.03 -4.50
N TRP A 70 15.19 1.08 -4.14
CA TRP A 70 15.88 0.22 -5.08
C TRP A 70 15.27 -1.18 -5.08
N ASP A 71 15.04 -1.71 -6.28
CA ASP A 71 14.83 -3.13 -6.45
C ASP A 71 16.19 -3.84 -6.49
N LEU A 72 16.63 -4.33 -5.33
CA LEU A 72 17.95 -4.97 -5.17
C LEU A 72 18.10 -6.27 -5.96
N TYR A 73 16.98 -6.88 -6.36
CA TYR A 73 16.96 -8.20 -7.00
C TYR A 73 16.18 -8.23 -8.32
N GLY A 74 15.63 -7.09 -8.74
CA GLY A 74 14.96 -6.92 -10.02
C GLY A 74 15.91 -7.17 -11.19
N SER A 75 15.40 -7.86 -12.20
CA SER A 75 16.13 -8.10 -13.45
C SER A 75 15.21 -7.82 -14.62
N ASP A 76 15.65 -6.95 -15.53
CA ASP A 76 14.95 -6.62 -16.77
C ASP A 76 15.12 -7.68 -17.87
N ALA A 77 15.58 -8.88 -17.49
CA ALA A 77 15.72 -9.99 -18.42
C ALA A 77 14.36 -10.38 -19.03
N PRO A 78 14.31 -10.71 -20.33
CA PRO A 78 13.09 -11.18 -20.96
C PRO A 78 12.61 -12.51 -20.36
N SER A 79 11.35 -12.88 -20.66
CA SER A 79 10.74 -14.12 -20.15
C SER A 79 11.66 -15.32 -20.38
N PRO A 80 12.02 -16.08 -19.32
CA PRO A 80 12.89 -17.24 -19.44
C PRO A 80 12.16 -18.45 -20.05
N TYR A 81 10.84 -18.37 -20.22
CA TYR A 81 10.00 -19.48 -20.68
C TYR A 81 9.87 -19.51 -22.20
N ASN A 82 9.61 -20.71 -22.73
CA ASN A 82 9.29 -20.88 -24.14
C ASN A 82 8.02 -20.08 -24.51
N GLY A 83 7.98 -19.48 -25.70
CA GLY A 83 6.84 -18.69 -26.18
C GLY A 83 5.54 -19.49 -26.24
N LEU A 84 5.60 -20.77 -26.63
CA LEU A 84 4.42 -21.65 -26.65
C LEU A 84 3.85 -21.89 -25.24
N GLN A 85 4.74 -22.10 -24.26
CA GLN A 85 4.35 -22.27 -22.86
C GLN A 85 3.70 -20.99 -22.32
N SER A 86 4.29 -19.84 -22.62
CA SER A 86 3.77 -18.54 -22.20
C SER A 86 2.35 -18.32 -22.74
N LYS A 87 2.13 -18.56 -24.04
CA LYS A 87 0.81 -18.42 -24.69
C LYS A 87 -0.23 -19.38 -24.12
N PHE A 88 0.19 -20.60 -23.77
CA PHE A 88 -0.70 -21.57 -23.11
C PHE A 88 -1.24 -21.00 -21.79
N PHE A 89 -0.35 -20.60 -20.87
CA PHE A 89 -0.78 -20.10 -19.57
C PHE A 89 -1.55 -18.78 -19.68
N GLU A 90 -1.16 -17.89 -20.59
CA GLU A 90 -1.90 -16.66 -20.87
C GLU A 90 -3.35 -16.96 -21.25
N THR A 91 -3.59 -17.95 -22.12
CA THR A 91 -4.93 -18.30 -22.59
C THR A 91 -5.75 -19.01 -21.51
N PHE A 92 -5.18 -20.00 -20.83
CA PHE A 92 -5.92 -20.85 -19.89
C PHE A 92 -6.10 -20.22 -18.50
N ALA A 93 -5.16 -19.39 -18.06
CA ALA A 93 -5.29 -18.67 -16.80
C ALA A 93 -6.13 -17.40 -16.93
N ALA A 94 -6.37 -16.88 -18.14
CA ALA A 94 -7.10 -15.63 -18.39
C ALA A 94 -8.43 -15.52 -17.61
N PRO A 95 -9.32 -16.53 -17.56
CA PRO A 95 -10.58 -16.44 -16.84
C PRO A 95 -10.42 -16.21 -15.32
N PHE A 96 -9.28 -16.64 -14.76
CA PHE A 96 -8.97 -16.56 -13.33
C PHE A 96 -8.20 -15.29 -12.95
N THR A 97 -7.83 -14.42 -13.91
CA THR A 97 -7.01 -13.22 -13.62
C THR A 97 -7.79 -12.10 -12.93
N LYS A 98 -9.11 -12.04 -13.10
CA LYS A 98 -9.94 -10.97 -12.51
C LYS A 98 -10.17 -11.26 -11.04
N ARG A 99 -9.40 -10.58 -10.17
CA ARG A 99 -9.43 -10.74 -8.70
C ARG A 99 -10.83 -10.87 -8.08
N GLY A 100 -11.79 -10.07 -8.53
CA GLY A 100 -13.16 -10.09 -7.99
C GLY A 100 -13.96 -11.32 -8.42
N LEU A 101 -13.80 -11.76 -9.67
CA LEU A 101 -14.42 -13.00 -10.15
C LEU A 101 -13.75 -14.22 -9.53
N LEU A 102 -12.41 -14.20 -9.43
CA LEU A 102 -11.64 -15.25 -8.78
C LEU A 102 -12.08 -15.44 -7.32
N LEU A 103 -12.15 -14.36 -6.54
CA LEU A 103 -12.56 -14.45 -5.13
C LEU A 103 -13.97 -15.03 -4.98
N LYS A 104 -14.92 -14.57 -5.81
CA LYS A 104 -16.30 -15.10 -5.79
C LYS A 104 -16.32 -16.58 -6.17
N PHE A 105 -15.60 -16.96 -7.21
CA PHE A 105 -15.49 -18.36 -7.64
C PHE A 105 -14.88 -19.24 -6.54
N LEU A 106 -13.82 -18.78 -5.85
CA LEU A 106 -13.19 -19.55 -4.77
C LEU A 106 -14.11 -19.70 -3.56
N ILE A 107 -14.78 -18.63 -3.12
CA ILE A 107 -15.65 -18.70 -1.94
C ILE A 107 -16.90 -19.53 -2.23
N LEU A 108 -17.59 -19.27 -3.35
CA LEU A 108 -18.82 -20.01 -3.67
C LEU A 108 -18.50 -21.45 -4.08
N GLY A 109 -17.55 -21.63 -5.00
CA GLY A 109 -17.16 -22.95 -5.50
C GLY A 109 -16.46 -23.78 -4.43
N GLY A 110 -15.43 -23.22 -3.79
CA GLY A 110 -14.68 -23.90 -2.73
C GLY A 110 -15.51 -24.15 -1.47
N GLY A 111 -16.33 -23.18 -1.05
CA GLY A 111 -17.25 -23.34 0.08
C GLY A 111 -18.32 -24.41 -0.18
N SER A 112 -18.94 -24.39 -1.36
CA SER A 112 -19.91 -25.41 -1.76
C SER A 112 -19.27 -26.80 -1.87
N LEU A 113 -18.08 -26.89 -2.47
CA LEU A 113 -17.34 -28.14 -2.59
C LEU A 113 -16.97 -28.71 -1.22
N LEU A 114 -16.49 -27.87 -0.30
CA LEU A 114 -16.17 -28.29 1.06
C LEU A 114 -17.42 -28.81 1.79
N ALA A 115 -18.53 -28.09 1.69
CA ALA A 115 -19.80 -28.52 2.26
C ALA A 115 -20.25 -29.87 1.66
N TYR A 116 -20.19 -30.00 0.34
CA TYR A 116 -20.55 -31.23 -0.37
C TYR A 116 -19.67 -32.42 0.04
N VAL A 117 -18.36 -32.25 0.08
CA VAL A 117 -17.41 -33.30 0.50
C VAL A 117 -17.65 -33.66 1.97
N SER A 118 -17.88 -32.67 2.84
CA SER A 118 -18.16 -32.95 4.26
C SER A 118 -19.48 -33.70 4.47
N ALA A 119 -20.49 -33.43 3.63
CA ALA A 119 -21.79 -34.06 3.70
C ALA A 119 -21.78 -35.48 3.11
N SER A 120 -21.07 -35.68 2.00
CA SER A 120 -20.99 -36.93 1.25
C SER A 120 -19.82 -37.84 1.65
N ALA A 121 -18.98 -37.41 2.59
CA ALA A 121 -17.89 -38.22 3.12
C ALA A 121 -18.41 -39.55 3.67
N SER A 122 -17.79 -40.65 3.23
CA SER A 122 -18.11 -41.99 3.75
C SER A 122 -17.91 -42.04 5.27
N PRO A 123 -18.82 -42.69 6.01
CA PRO A 123 -18.66 -42.89 7.45
C PRO A 123 -17.40 -43.70 7.83
N ASP A 124 -16.79 -44.41 6.87
CA ASP A 124 -15.55 -45.15 7.08
C ASP A 124 -14.30 -44.23 7.06
N TYR A 125 -14.37 -43.08 6.39
CA TYR A 125 -13.28 -42.10 6.38
C TYR A 125 -13.35 -41.12 7.55
N LEU A 126 -14.56 -40.70 7.93
CA LEU A 126 -14.79 -39.77 9.02
C LEU A 126 -15.56 -40.45 10.16
N PRO A 127 -14.90 -40.86 11.26
CA PRO A 127 -15.56 -41.53 12.38
C PRO A 127 -16.71 -40.72 12.98
N ILE A 128 -16.61 -39.39 12.94
CA ILE A 128 -17.67 -38.50 13.42
C ILE A 128 -18.96 -38.62 12.60
N LYS A 129 -18.88 -39.00 11.32
CA LYS A 129 -20.04 -39.25 10.47
C LYS A 129 -20.74 -40.58 10.78
N LYS A 130 -20.00 -41.58 11.25
CA LYS A 130 -20.52 -42.89 11.68
C LYS A 130 -21.26 -42.82 13.02
N GLY A 131 -20.80 -41.95 13.91
CA GLY A 131 -21.36 -41.78 15.26
C GLY A 131 -20.93 -42.89 16.24
N PRO A 132 -21.26 -42.74 17.54
CA PRO A 132 -20.94 -43.75 18.54
C PRO A 132 -21.81 -44.99 18.35
N GLN A 133 -21.20 -46.18 18.33
CA GLN A 133 -21.92 -47.45 18.20
C GLN A 133 -22.21 -48.14 19.54
N LEU A 134 -21.53 -47.72 20.60
CA LEU A 134 -21.64 -48.29 21.94
C LEU A 134 -22.47 -47.37 22.86
N PRO A 135 -23.13 -47.93 23.90
CA PRO A 135 -23.84 -47.12 24.87
C PRO A 135 -22.89 -46.12 25.54
N PRO A 136 -23.35 -44.88 25.80
CA PRO A 136 -22.52 -43.87 26.43
C PRO A 136 -22.17 -44.27 27.86
N LYS A 137 -20.96 -43.92 28.29
CA LYS A 137 -20.57 -44.05 29.70
C LYS A 137 -21.33 -43.01 30.52
N LEU A 138 -21.99 -43.43 31.59
CA LEU A 138 -22.68 -42.52 32.51
C LEU A 138 -21.66 -41.60 33.20
N GLY A 139 -22.03 -40.33 33.32
CA GLY A 139 -21.28 -39.34 34.08
C GLY A 139 -21.32 -39.58 35.59
N PRO A 140 -20.67 -38.71 36.38
CA PRO A 140 -20.75 -38.72 37.83
C PRO A 140 -22.21 -38.70 38.32
N ARG A 141 -22.46 -39.18 39.54
CA ARG A 141 -23.79 -39.22 40.16
C ARG A 141 -24.88 -39.91 39.30
N GLY A 142 -24.46 -40.84 38.44
CA GLY A 142 -25.34 -41.63 37.58
C GLY A 142 -25.97 -40.87 36.41
N LYS A 143 -25.75 -39.54 36.27
CA LYS A 143 -26.24 -38.71 35.15
C LYS A 143 -25.88 -37.21 35.21
N ILE A 144 -25.27 -36.71 36.28
CA ILE A 144 -25.02 -35.27 36.54
C ILE A 144 -23.54 -35.03 36.79
#